data_AF-A0A7G9BFZ4-F1
#
_entry.id   AF-A0A7G9BFZ4-F1
#
_cell.length_a   1.000
_cell.length_b   1.000
_cell.length_c   1.000
_cell.angle_alpha   90.00
_cell.angle_beta   90.00
_cell.angle_gamma   90.00
#
_symmetry.space_group_name_H-M   'P 1'
#
loop_
_entity.id
_entity.type
_entity.pdbx_description
1 polymer ?
#
loop_
_entity_poly.entity_id
_entity_poly.type
_entity_poly.pdbx_seq_one_letter_code
_entity_poly.pdbx_strand_id
1 'polypeptide(L)'
;MPQLLEKDDNIIQFNSKKELGNQLFPIFVKLNELTTLVVGGGNVGLEKLVALLDNSHVAKIKLIAESIRPEIYELVKQYPQLELIEKSFDSEDLIGVHLVLAATNDNTLNETIRVAAHERNLLINVADKPDLCDFYLGSIVKKGDLKIAISTNGKSPTIAKRLKQVLKESIPEEIDHILQQMSALRLRLKGDFAFKVKKLNAVTASLVDEQDTFAIPTESKNVRAKLKWLLWTAIVFSIAVGVFVFWHREPDFQLFLQQVDPLFYYFLAAGFTFAMVDGAIGMSYGVTSSSFSLAMGIPPAPASMGIHLSEVLSNGIAGWMHYKMGNVNWKLFKLLLIPGVVGAIIGAYLLSSLEHYSAYTRPIVAIYTSILGIIILLKAFNIKRRKKQKKIEKIGTLGFFGGFIDAAFGGGWGSIVLSSLIAGGRHPLFSLGTVKITRFFIAILSSITFISMLGGAYWEAVLGLVIGSSLAAPIAAKVSNRISAKTIMVLVGIIVLMVSLRNVIVFIMKIV
;
A
#
# COMPACT_ATOMS: atom_id res chain seq x y z
N MET A 1 -20.92 9.90 1.33
CA MET A 1 -21.98 8.90 1.04
C MET A 1 -22.43 8.18 2.31
N PRO A 2 -22.68 8.92 3.40
CA PRO A 2 -23.82 8.59 4.27
C PRO A 2 -24.54 9.89 4.66
N GLN A 3 -25.44 10.37 3.80
CA GLN A 3 -26.31 11.51 4.14
C GLN A 3 -27.58 11.59 3.29
N LEU A 4 -28.02 10.47 2.70
CA LEU A 4 -29.21 10.43 1.83
C LEU A 4 -30.10 9.20 2.08
N LEU A 5 -30.21 8.74 3.33
CA LEU A 5 -31.28 7.82 3.70
C LEU A 5 -32.04 8.47 4.84
N GLU A 6 -33.11 9.17 4.48
CA GLU A 6 -34.22 9.43 5.40
C GLU A 6 -34.76 8.09 5.89
N LYS A 7 -35.16 8.07 7.16
CA LYS A 7 -35.75 6.91 7.84
C LYS A 7 -37.11 6.61 7.22
N ASP A 8 -37.14 5.73 6.22
CA ASP A 8 -38.34 4.96 5.90
C ASP A 8 -38.29 3.64 6.67
N ASP A 9 -39.09 3.55 7.74
CA ASP A 9 -39.21 2.39 8.64
C ASP A 9 -40.04 1.23 8.02
N ASN A 10 -39.95 1.03 6.70
CA ASN A 10 -40.52 -0.12 5.99
C ASN A 10 -39.43 -0.94 5.29
N ILE A 11 -38.44 -1.40 6.05
CA ILE A 11 -37.49 -2.41 5.56
C ILE A 11 -38.24 -3.74 5.48
N ILE A 12 -38.73 -4.03 4.28
CA ILE A 12 -39.23 -5.36 3.87
C ILE A 12 -38.19 -6.39 4.30
N GLN A 13 -38.59 -7.32 5.19
CA GLN A 13 -37.78 -8.49 5.52
C GLN A 13 -37.49 -9.24 4.21
N PHE A 14 -36.25 -9.13 3.73
CA PHE A 14 -35.77 -9.93 2.61
C PHE A 14 -35.78 -11.39 3.07
N ASN A 15 -36.84 -12.11 2.70
CA ASN A 15 -36.94 -13.55 2.88
C ASN A 15 -35.72 -14.19 2.21
N SER A 16 -34.83 -14.74 3.04
CA SER A 16 -33.60 -15.38 2.59
C SER A 16 -33.93 -16.72 1.92
N LYS A 17 -34.35 -16.69 0.65
CA LYS A 17 -33.95 -17.77 -0.25
C LYS A 17 -32.43 -17.85 -0.12
N LYS A 18 -31.92 -19.05 0.18
CA LYS A 18 -30.49 -19.33 0.41
C LYS A 18 -29.70 -18.75 -0.76
N GLU A 19 -29.18 -17.53 -0.62
CA GLU A 19 -28.54 -16.84 -1.73
C GLU A 19 -27.22 -17.55 -2.03
N LEU A 20 -27.17 -18.29 -3.13
CA LEU A 20 -25.98 -18.99 -3.62
C LEU A 20 -24.86 -18.01 -4.05
N GLY A 21 -24.97 -16.71 -3.77
CA GLY A 21 -24.04 -15.70 -4.27
C GLY A 21 -24.20 -15.47 -5.77
N ASN A 22 -23.19 -14.88 -6.40
CA ASN A 22 -23.18 -14.66 -7.85
C ASN A 22 -22.79 -15.97 -8.56
N GLN A 23 -23.71 -16.54 -9.33
CA GLN A 23 -23.54 -17.81 -10.06
C GLN A 23 -23.08 -17.60 -11.52
N LEU A 24 -22.94 -16.35 -11.97
CA LEU A 24 -22.52 -16.05 -13.33
C LEU A 24 -21.07 -16.43 -13.57
N PHE A 25 -20.80 -17.08 -14.70
CA PHE A 25 -19.45 -17.37 -15.16
C PHE A 25 -18.96 -16.25 -16.09
N PRO A 26 -17.90 -15.51 -15.74
CA PRO A 26 -17.42 -14.40 -16.56
C PRO A 26 -16.64 -14.91 -17.77
N ILE A 27 -17.16 -14.65 -18.97
CA ILE A 27 -16.49 -14.97 -20.24
C ILE A 27 -16.37 -13.72 -21.12
N PHE A 28 -15.31 -13.69 -21.94
CA PHE A 28 -15.16 -12.71 -23.01
C PHE A 28 -15.39 -13.38 -24.34
N VAL A 29 -16.39 -12.90 -25.08
CA VAL A 29 -16.81 -13.48 -26.37
C VAL A 29 -16.20 -12.67 -27.52
N LYS A 30 -15.69 -13.38 -28.54
CA LYS A 30 -15.14 -12.78 -29.76
C LYS A 30 -16.24 -12.39 -30.75
N LEU A 31 -16.87 -11.24 -30.53
CA LEU A 31 -17.97 -10.76 -31.39
C LEU A 31 -17.60 -10.58 -32.87
N ASN A 32 -16.31 -10.46 -33.20
CA ASN A 32 -15.83 -10.38 -34.58
C ASN A 32 -15.87 -11.73 -35.32
N GLU A 33 -15.96 -12.84 -34.58
CA GLU A 33 -16.07 -14.21 -35.14
C GLU A 33 -17.53 -14.71 -35.12
N LEU A 34 -18.42 -14.03 -34.40
CA LEU A 34 -19.82 -14.44 -34.22
C LEU A 34 -20.80 -13.53 -34.95
N THR A 35 -21.86 -14.14 -35.48
CA THR A 35 -23.05 -13.43 -35.95
C THR A 35 -23.98 -13.17 -34.77
N THR A 36 -24.25 -11.91 -34.47
CA THR A 36 -25.15 -11.49 -33.39
C THR A 36 -26.45 -10.92 -33.98
N LEU A 37 -27.60 -11.41 -33.53
CA LEU A 37 -28.90 -10.89 -33.89
C LEU A 37 -29.42 -9.95 -32.80
N VAL A 38 -29.84 -8.75 -33.18
CA VAL A 38 -30.57 -7.80 -32.32
C VAL A 38 -31.99 -7.69 -32.85
N VAL A 39 -32.98 -8.01 -32.02
CA VAL A 39 -34.40 -7.88 -32.38
C VAL A 39 -34.98 -6.67 -31.67
N GLY A 40 -35.44 -5.68 -32.44
CA GLY A 40 -35.96 -4.40 -31.94
C GLY A 40 -35.08 -3.20 -32.34
N GLY A 41 -35.69 -2.22 -33.01
CA GLY A 41 -35.04 -1.03 -33.56
C GLY A 41 -35.30 0.26 -32.76
N GLY A 42 -35.87 0.14 -31.55
CA GLY A 42 -36.19 1.25 -30.66
C GLY A 42 -35.00 1.76 -29.83
N ASN A 43 -35.28 2.50 -28.76
CA ASN A 43 -34.25 3.06 -27.87
C ASN A 43 -33.38 1.97 -27.21
N VAL A 44 -34.01 0.89 -26.74
CA VAL A 44 -33.31 -0.23 -26.11
C VAL A 44 -32.45 -0.97 -27.13
N GLY A 45 -32.97 -1.20 -28.34
CA GLY A 45 -32.23 -1.78 -29.46
C GLY A 45 -30.98 -0.96 -29.80
N LEU A 46 -31.13 0.37 -29.92
CA LEU A 46 -30.01 1.28 -30.13
C LEU A 46 -28.97 1.19 -29.00
N GLU A 47 -29.38 1.15 -27.73
CA GLU A 47 -28.45 1.02 -26.60
C GLU A 47 -27.63 -0.28 -26.67
N LYS A 48 -28.30 -1.42 -26.98
CA LYS A 48 -27.63 -2.71 -27.15
C LYS A 48 -26.66 -2.70 -28.34
N LEU A 49 -27.09 -2.10 -29.45
CA LEU A 49 -26.29 -2.00 -30.66
C LEU A 49 -25.01 -1.18 -30.40
N VAL A 50 -25.14 0.00 -29.78
CA VAL A 50 -23.99 0.83 -29.38
C VAL A 50 -23.07 0.06 -28.45
N ALA A 51 -23.60 -0.65 -27.45
CA ALA A 51 -22.78 -1.45 -26.53
C ALA A 51 -21.99 -2.58 -27.23
N LEU A 52 -22.56 -3.23 -28.24
CA LEU A 52 -21.87 -4.24 -29.06
C LEU A 52 -20.76 -3.61 -29.91
N LEU A 53 -21.07 -2.51 -30.59
CA LEU A 53 -20.14 -1.80 -31.48
C LEU A 53 -18.97 -1.16 -30.72
N ASP A 54 -19.22 -0.56 -29.55
CA ASP A 54 -18.19 -0.04 -28.63
C ASP A 54 -17.20 -1.16 -28.21
N ASN A 55 -17.71 -2.38 -28.09
CA ASN A 55 -16.90 -3.55 -27.75
C ASN A 55 -16.12 -4.09 -28.95
N SER A 56 -16.69 -4.08 -30.15
CA SER A 56 -16.08 -4.57 -31.39
C SER A 56 -16.65 -3.84 -32.61
N HIS A 57 -15.82 -2.99 -33.24
CA HIS A 57 -16.18 -2.25 -34.45
C HIS A 57 -16.38 -3.14 -35.69
N VAL A 58 -15.85 -4.36 -35.67
CA VAL A 58 -15.96 -5.37 -36.74
C VAL A 58 -16.86 -6.54 -36.31
N ALA A 59 -17.85 -6.27 -35.47
CA ALA A 59 -18.86 -7.26 -35.12
C ALA A 59 -19.84 -7.45 -36.29
N LYS A 60 -20.18 -8.70 -36.59
CA LYS A 60 -21.22 -9.04 -37.58
C LYS A 60 -22.57 -9.00 -36.88
N ILE A 61 -23.33 -7.94 -37.10
CA ILE A 61 -24.60 -7.70 -36.41
C ILE A 61 -25.72 -7.64 -37.43
N LYS A 62 -26.78 -8.42 -37.19
CA LYS A 62 -28.05 -8.29 -37.89
C LYS A 62 -29.06 -7.63 -36.95
N LEU A 63 -29.74 -6.59 -37.40
CA LEU A 63 -30.83 -5.97 -36.65
C LEU A 63 -32.14 -6.17 -37.39
N ILE A 64 -33.13 -6.75 -36.70
CA ILE A 64 -34.47 -7.00 -37.23
C ILE A 64 -35.49 -6.21 -36.42
N ALA A 65 -36.30 -5.39 -37.09
CA ALA A 65 -37.42 -4.68 -36.46
C ALA A 65 -38.42 -4.20 -37.51
N GLU A 66 -39.69 -4.08 -37.14
CA GLU A 66 -40.73 -3.48 -38.01
C GLU A 66 -40.53 -1.97 -38.20
N SER A 67 -39.87 -1.32 -37.25
CA SER A 67 -39.53 0.10 -37.31
C SER A 67 -38.14 0.31 -36.69
N ILE A 68 -37.30 1.02 -37.43
CA ILE A 68 -35.91 1.29 -37.05
C ILE A 68 -35.72 2.79 -36.85
N ARG A 69 -35.16 3.19 -35.72
CA ARG A 69 -34.88 4.59 -35.42
C ARG A 69 -33.86 5.20 -36.40
N PRO A 70 -34.01 6.49 -36.79
CA PRO A 70 -33.07 7.19 -37.68
C PRO A 70 -31.60 7.10 -37.24
N GLU A 71 -31.33 7.13 -35.94
CA GLU A 71 -29.96 7.05 -35.41
C GLU A 71 -29.27 5.71 -35.71
N ILE A 72 -30.03 4.62 -35.86
CA ILE A 72 -29.48 3.31 -36.23
C ILE A 72 -29.03 3.32 -37.70
N TYR A 73 -29.75 4.01 -38.58
CA TYR A 73 -29.35 4.17 -39.98
C TYR A 73 -28.02 4.91 -40.14
N GLU A 74 -27.74 5.88 -39.26
CA GLU A 74 -26.45 6.58 -39.26
C GLU A 74 -25.29 5.66 -38.83
N LEU A 75 -25.54 4.66 -37.96
CA LEU A 75 -24.52 3.69 -37.56
C LEU A 75 -24.10 2.79 -38.73
N VAL A 76 -25.00 2.43 -39.64
CA VAL A 76 -24.66 1.59 -40.82
C VAL A 76 -23.58 2.24 -41.68
N LYS A 77 -23.59 3.57 -41.82
CA LYS A 77 -22.57 4.31 -42.58
C LYS A 77 -21.17 4.15 -41.99
N GLN A 78 -21.09 3.98 -40.67
CA GLN A 78 -19.83 3.80 -39.95
C GLN A 78 -19.43 2.32 -39.83
N TYR A 79 -20.40 1.40 -39.90
CA TYR A 79 -20.21 -0.02 -39.62
C TYR A 79 -20.78 -0.89 -40.76
N PRO A 80 -19.97 -1.19 -41.79
CA PRO A 80 -20.43 -1.94 -42.97
C PRO A 80 -20.91 -3.38 -42.69
N GLN A 81 -20.57 -3.93 -41.52
CA GLN A 81 -20.98 -5.28 -41.09
C GLN A 81 -22.29 -5.29 -40.29
N LEU A 82 -22.92 -4.13 -40.10
CA LEU A 82 -24.25 -3.99 -39.53
C LEU A 82 -25.28 -4.09 -40.66
N GLU A 83 -26.04 -5.18 -40.66
CA GLU A 83 -27.15 -5.42 -41.59
C GLU A 83 -28.47 -5.04 -40.90
N LEU A 84 -29.25 -4.17 -41.52
CA LEU A 84 -30.58 -3.79 -41.05
C LEU A 84 -31.64 -4.47 -41.92
N ILE A 85 -32.61 -5.13 -41.29
CA ILE A 85 -33.70 -5.83 -41.97
C ILE A 85 -35.01 -5.34 -41.36
N GLU A 86 -35.75 -4.54 -42.13
CA GLU A 86 -37.02 -3.95 -41.69
C GLU A 86 -38.17 -4.94 -41.93
N LYS A 87 -38.44 -5.79 -40.92
CA LYS A 87 -39.53 -6.77 -40.91
C LYS A 87 -39.86 -7.24 -39.50
N SER A 88 -40.96 -7.99 -39.35
CA SER A 88 -41.24 -8.75 -38.14
C SER A 88 -40.29 -9.94 -37.99
N PHE A 89 -40.00 -10.31 -36.74
CA PHE A 89 -39.13 -11.46 -36.43
C PHE A 89 -39.78 -12.78 -36.85
N ASP A 90 -39.01 -13.64 -37.52
CA ASP A 90 -39.36 -15.03 -37.79
C ASP A 90 -38.30 -15.97 -37.18
N SER A 91 -38.69 -17.19 -36.79
CA SER A 91 -37.76 -18.20 -36.25
C SER A 91 -36.64 -18.61 -37.22
N GLU A 92 -36.84 -18.46 -38.52
CA GLU A 92 -35.82 -18.68 -39.56
C GLU A 92 -34.69 -17.64 -39.52
N ASP A 93 -34.93 -16.46 -38.93
CA ASP A 93 -33.90 -15.42 -38.78
C ASP A 93 -32.77 -15.82 -37.83
N LEU A 94 -32.98 -16.88 -37.04
CA LEU A 94 -31.97 -17.47 -36.16
C LEU A 94 -30.97 -18.36 -36.91
N ILE A 95 -31.19 -18.64 -38.20
CA ILE A 95 -30.27 -19.47 -39.00
C ILE A 95 -28.92 -18.74 -39.16
N GLY A 96 -27.84 -19.42 -38.74
CA GLY A 96 -26.48 -18.88 -38.81
C GLY A 96 -26.16 -17.79 -37.76
N VAL A 97 -27.07 -17.57 -36.81
CA VAL A 97 -26.86 -16.69 -35.64
C VAL A 97 -26.20 -17.48 -34.51
N HIS A 98 -25.39 -16.81 -33.70
CA HIS A 98 -24.69 -17.41 -32.55
C HIS A 98 -25.10 -16.79 -31.22
N LEU A 99 -25.58 -15.53 -31.23
CA LEU A 99 -25.97 -14.77 -30.04
C LEU A 99 -27.20 -13.92 -30.36
N VAL A 100 -28.18 -13.88 -29.46
CA VAL A 100 -29.42 -13.13 -29.65
C VAL A 100 -29.61 -12.08 -28.56
N LEU A 101 -29.99 -10.87 -28.94
CA LEU A 101 -30.41 -9.80 -28.04
C LEU A 101 -31.84 -9.38 -28.41
N ALA A 102 -32.80 -9.70 -27.55
CA ALA A 102 -34.18 -9.25 -27.70
C ALA A 102 -34.37 -7.92 -26.95
N ALA A 103 -34.68 -6.87 -27.70
CA ALA A 103 -34.78 -5.48 -27.23
C ALA A 103 -36.10 -4.84 -27.71
N THR A 104 -37.18 -5.64 -27.73
CA THR A 104 -38.52 -5.20 -28.12
C THR A 104 -39.34 -4.83 -26.87
N ASN A 105 -40.37 -3.99 -27.05
CA ASN A 105 -41.34 -3.67 -26.00
C ASN A 105 -42.45 -4.73 -25.87
N ASP A 106 -42.47 -5.74 -26.75
CA ASP A 106 -43.45 -6.81 -26.73
C ASP A 106 -42.91 -8.00 -25.93
N ASN A 107 -43.47 -8.20 -24.73
CA ASN A 107 -43.06 -9.28 -23.85
C ASN A 107 -43.39 -10.67 -24.42
N THR A 108 -44.51 -10.81 -25.13
CA THR A 108 -44.93 -12.07 -25.73
C THR A 108 -43.97 -12.45 -26.86
N LEU A 109 -43.57 -11.47 -27.66
CA LEU A 109 -42.55 -11.67 -28.69
C LEU A 109 -41.20 -12.04 -28.08
N ASN A 110 -40.76 -11.35 -27.01
CA ASN A 110 -39.50 -11.65 -26.33
C ASN A 110 -39.47 -13.09 -25.77
N GLU A 111 -40.58 -13.59 -25.23
CA GLU A 111 -40.72 -14.99 -24.80
C GLU A 111 -40.67 -15.96 -25.99
N THR A 112 -41.32 -15.60 -27.10
CA THR A 112 -41.29 -16.40 -28.33
C THR A 112 -39.87 -16.51 -28.89
N ILE A 113 -39.13 -15.40 -28.95
CA ILE A 113 -37.72 -15.38 -29.37
C ILE A 113 -36.87 -16.24 -28.42
N ARG A 114 -37.14 -16.19 -27.11
CA ARG A 114 -36.44 -16.97 -26.09
C ARG A 114 -36.62 -18.48 -26.28
N VAL A 115 -37.83 -18.92 -26.59
CA VAL A 115 -38.11 -20.33 -26.90
C VAL A 115 -37.40 -20.75 -28.19
N ALA A 116 -37.58 -19.98 -29.28
CA ALA A 116 -36.99 -20.30 -30.58
C ALA A 116 -35.45 -20.32 -30.58
N ALA A 117 -34.82 -19.44 -29.78
CA ALA A 117 -33.37 -19.44 -29.56
C ALA A 117 -32.91 -20.71 -28.83
N HIS A 118 -33.66 -21.16 -27.82
CA HIS A 118 -33.31 -22.36 -27.03
C HIS A 118 -33.46 -23.66 -27.79
N GLU A 119 -34.48 -23.77 -28.65
CA GLU A 119 -34.62 -24.90 -29.57
C GLU A 119 -33.39 -25.09 -30.48
N ARG A 120 -32.63 -24.01 -30.70
CA ARG A 120 -31.41 -23.98 -31.52
C ARG A 120 -30.13 -23.92 -30.69
N ASN A 121 -30.21 -24.05 -29.36
CA ASN A 121 -29.09 -23.92 -28.42
C ASN A 121 -28.35 -22.56 -28.50
N LEU A 122 -29.07 -21.49 -28.82
CA LEU A 122 -28.53 -20.13 -28.88
C LEU A 122 -28.67 -19.42 -27.54
N LEU A 123 -27.62 -18.70 -27.14
CA LEU A 123 -27.66 -17.84 -25.96
C LEU A 123 -28.43 -16.55 -26.25
N ILE A 124 -29.31 -16.16 -25.33
CA ILE A 124 -30.12 -14.96 -25.48
C ILE A 124 -30.07 -14.04 -24.27
N ASN A 125 -30.03 -12.73 -24.53
CA ASN A 125 -30.27 -11.67 -23.55
C ASN A 125 -31.55 -10.92 -23.92
N VAL A 126 -32.50 -10.86 -22.99
CA VAL A 126 -33.74 -10.09 -23.13
C VAL A 126 -33.63 -8.83 -22.28
N ALA A 127 -33.84 -7.67 -22.89
CA ALA A 127 -33.78 -6.41 -22.16
C ALA A 127 -34.85 -6.34 -21.05
N ASP A 128 -34.46 -5.78 -19.89
CA ASP A 128 -35.31 -5.56 -18.72
C ASP A 128 -36.04 -6.80 -18.16
N LYS A 129 -35.66 -8.01 -18.59
CA LYS A 129 -36.22 -9.29 -18.16
C LYS A 129 -35.12 -10.28 -17.75
N PRO A 130 -34.52 -10.13 -16.56
CA PRO A 130 -33.41 -10.97 -16.10
C PRO A 130 -33.74 -12.47 -16.10
N ASP A 131 -35.00 -12.84 -15.85
CA ASP A 131 -35.46 -14.23 -15.79
C ASP A 131 -35.48 -14.93 -17.16
N LEU A 132 -35.49 -14.15 -18.25
CA LEU A 132 -35.47 -14.66 -19.62
C LEU A 132 -34.06 -14.70 -20.24
N CYS A 133 -33.03 -14.26 -19.49
CA CYS A 133 -31.67 -14.14 -19.98
C CYS A 133 -30.82 -15.36 -19.63
N ASP A 134 -30.01 -15.84 -20.57
CA ASP A 134 -28.95 -16.82 -20.28
C ASP A 134 -27.64 -16.16 -19.87
N PHE A 135 -27.46 -14.90 -20.26
CA PHE A 135 -26.28 -14.09 -19.94
C PHE A 135 -26.66 -12.63 -19.72
N TYR A 136 -25.79 -11.90 -19.01
CA TYR A 136 -25.96 -10.47 -18.78
C TYR A 136 -24.86 -9.67 -19.46
N LEU A 137 -25.23 -8.48 -19.95
CA LEU A 137 -24.28 -7.46 -20.34
C LEU A 137 -23.78 -6.72 -19.09
N GLY A 138 -22.49 -6.79 -18.83
CA GLY A 138 -21.85 -6.12 -17.70
C GLY A 138 -21.41 -4.68 -18.00
N SER A 139 -21.06 -3.93 -16.96
CA SER A 139 -20.35 -2.67 -17.14
C SER A 139 -18.91 -2.95 -17.54
N ILE A 140 -18.51 -2.50 -18.73
CA ILE A 140 -17.16 -2.73 -19.27
C ILE A 140 -16.29 -1.48 -19.15
N VAL A 141 -15.07 -1.65 -18.63
CA VAL A 141 -13.95 -0.71 -18.79
C VAL A 141 -13.06 -1.23 -19.92
N LYS A 142 -12.79 -0.38 -20.92
CA LYS A 142 -11.93 -0.69 -22.06
C LYS A 142 -10.83 0.37 -22.15
N LYS A 143 -9.56 -0.07 -22.21
CA LYS A 143 -8.38 0.78 -22.48
C LYS A 143 -7.46 0.01 -23.42
N GLY A 144 -7.48 0.37 -24.71
CA GLY A 144 -6.82 -0.41 -25.76
C GLY A 144 -7.27 -1.88 -25.72
N ASP A 145 -6.32 -2.80 -25.61
CA ASP A 145 -6.54 -4.25 -25.51
C ASP A 145 -7.01 -4.73 -24.13
N LEU A 146 -6.93 -3.89 -23.08
CA LEU A 146 -7.44 -4.24 -21.76
C LEU A 146 -8.97 -4.12 -21.70
N LYS A 147 -9.64 -5.18 -21.25
CA LYS A 147 -11.07 -5.17 -20.88
C LYS A 147 -11.27 -5.67 -19.45
N ILE A 148 -12.10 -4.96 -18.68
CA ILE A 148 -12.56 -5.38 -17.36
C ILE A 148 -14.08 -5.36 -17.36
N ALA A 149 -14.69 -6.51 -17.02
CA ALA A 149 -16.13 -6.65 -16.88
C ALA A 149 -16.54 -6.61 -15.41
N ILE A 150 -17.58 -5.83 -15.11
CA ILE A 150 -18.13 -5.67 -13.76
C ILE A 150 -19.57 -6.18 -13.78
N SER A 151 -19.87 -7.13 -12.91
CA SER A 151 -21.22 -7.66 -12.71
C SER A 151 -21.63 -7.58 -11.23
N THR A 152 -22.87 -7.16 -11.00
CA THR A 152 -23.54 -7.18 -9.69
C THR A 152 -24.66 -8.22 -9.64
N ASN A 153 -24.67 -9.17 -10.57
CA ASN A 153 -25.76 -10.15 -10.76
C ASN A 153 -27.14 -9.48 -10.86
N GLY A 154 -27.21 -8.36 -11.60
CA GLY A 154 -28.43 -7.55 -11.73
C GLY A 154 -28.83 -6.73 -10.50
N LYS A 155 -28.22 -6.95 -9.33
CA LYS A 155 -28.67 -6.36 -8.05
C LYS A 155 -28.45 -4.84 -7.95
N SER A 156 -27.41 -4.31 -8.59
CA SER A 156 -27.12 -2.87 -8.51
C SER A 156 -26.38 -2.36 -9.75
N PRO A 157 -27.11 -1.90 -10.78
CA PRO A 157 -26.52 -1.24 -11.95
C PRO A 157 -25.74 0.04 -11.57
N THR A 158 -26.23 0.79 -10.59
CA THR A 158 -25.59 2.05 -10.13
C THR A 158 -24.19 1.82 -9.56
N ILE A 159 -24.00 0.78 -8.75
CA ILE A 159 -22.68 0.42 -8.22
C ILE A 159 -21.76 -0.05 -9.34
N ALA A 160 -22.26 -0.86 -10.29
CA ALA A 160 -21.47 -1.29 -11.44
C ALA A 160 -20.97 -0.09 -12.28
N LYS A 161 -21.83 0.91 -12.50
CA LYS A 161 -21.48 2.16 -13.20
C LYS A 161 -20.44 2.98 -12.43
N ARG A 162 -20.56 3.08 -11.10
CA ARG A 162 -19.59 3.82 -10.27
C ARG A 162 -18.22 3.13 -10.25
N LEU A 163 -18.19 1.81 -10.13
CA LEU A 163 -16.95 1.03 -10.21
C LEU A 163 -16.30 1.13 -11.59
N LYS A 164 -17.09 1.11 -12.67
CA LYS A 164 -16.60 1.35 -14.02
C LYS A 164 -15.89 2.70 -14.12
N GLN A 165 -16.46 3.76 -13.55
CA GLN A 165 -15.85 5.09 -13.56
C GLN A 165 -14.54 5.10 -12.77
N VAL A 166 -14.55 4.61 -11.53
CA VAL A 166 -13.34 4.55 -10.68
C VAL A 166 -12.22 3.78 -11.37
N LEU A 167 -12.51 2.61 -11.93
CA LEU A 167 -11.51 1.81 -12.63
C LEU A 167 -11.04 2.48 -13.92
N LYS A 168 -11.91 3.14 -14.67
CA LYS A 168 -11.53 3.89 -15.88
C LYS A 168 -10.56 5.04 -15.55
N GLU A 169 -10.79 5.74 -14.43
CA GLU A 169 -9.93 6.84 -13.97
C GLU A 169 -8.63 6.34 -13.33
N SER A 170 -8.66 5.24 -12.58
CA SER A 170 -7.49 4.73 -11.84
C SER A 170 -6.50 4.01 -12.73
N ILE A 171 -6.96 3.36 -13.81
CA ILE A 171 -6.08 2.62 -14.72
C ILE A 171 -5.44 3.62 -15.70
N PRO A 172 -4.11 3.71 -15.83
CA PRO A 172 -3.46 4.63 -16.77
C PRO A 172 -3.76 4.28 -18.25
N GLU A 173 -3.64 5.25 -19.16
CA GLU A 173 -3.84 5.00 -20.61
C GLU A 173 -2.69 4.20 -21.22
N GLU A 174 -1.50 4.29 -20.65
CA GLU A 174 -0.27 3.64 -21.10
C GLU A 174 -0.34 2.11 -20.98
N ILE A 175 -1.29 1.56 -20.24
CA ILE A 175 -1.49 0.12 -20.03
C ILE A 175 -1.57 -0.66 -21.34
N ASP A 176 -2.15 -0.08 -22.38
CA ASP A 176 -2.21 -0.71 -23.69
C ASP A 176 -0.82 -0.98 -24.28
N HIS A 177 0.07 0.02 -24.21
CA HIS A 177 1.45 -0.11 -24.66
C HIS A 177 2.20 -1.19 -23.87
N ILE A 178 1.91 -1.32 -22.57
CA ILE A 178 2.49 -2.38 -21.72
C ILE A 178 2.09 -3.76 -22.21
N LEU A 179 0.80 -3.95 -22.50
CA LEU A 179 0.28 -5.22 -23.00
C LEU A 179 0.96 -5.61 -24.32
N GLN A 180 1.12 -4.65 -25.24
CA GLN A 180 1.82 -4.87 -26.51
C GLN A 180 3.30 -5.24 -26.28
N GLN A 181 4.02 -4.53 -25.41
CA GLN A 181 5.40 -4.85 -25.05
C GLN A 181 5.55 -6.24 -24.41
N MET A 182 4.60 -6.64 -23.56
CA MET A 182 4.61 -7.97 -22.93
C MET A 182 4.38 -9.08 -23.94
N SER A 183 3.50 -8.87 -24.91
CA SER A 183 3.30 -9.80 -26.03
C SER A 183 4.58 -9.96 -26.85
N ALA A 184 5.22 -8.85 -27.23
CA ALA A 184 6.49 -8.86 -27.96
C ALA A 184 7.63 -9.54 -27.17
N LEU A 185 7.71 -9.28 -25.85
CA LEU A 185 8.69 -9.93 -24.97
C LEU A 185 8.45 -11.44 -24.91
N ARG A 186 7.20 -11.88 -24.76
CA ARG A 186 6.83 -13.31 -24.74
C ARG A 186 7.26 -14.04 -26.01
N LEU A 187 7.15 -13.39 -27.17
CA LEU A 187 7.57 -13.93 -28.47
C LEU A 187 9.10 -14.03 -28.60
N ARG A 188 9.85 -13.07 -28.04
CA ARG A 188 11.33 -13.06 -28.08
C ARG A 188 11.98 -14.02 -27.07
N LEU A 189 11.30 -14.33 -25.97
CA LEU A 189 11.81 -15.25 -24.97
C LEU A 189 11.87 -16.69 -25.52
N LYS A 190 13.05 -17.31 -25.48
CA LYS A 190 13.27 -18.76 -25.72
C LYS A 190 13.38 -19.49 -24.38
N GLY A 191 12.92 -20.75 -24.31
CA GLY A 191 12.89 -21.56 -23.09
C GLY A 191 11.51 -22.15 -22.80
N ASP A 192 11.40 -22.96 -21.74
CA ASP A 192 10.15 -23.60 -21.33
C ASP A 192 9.11 -22.60 -20.77
N PHE A 193 7.85 -23.04 -20.65
CA PHE A 193 6.75 -22.21 -20.19
C PHE A 193 6.98 -21.65 -18.78
N ALA A 194 7.59 -22.42 -17.88
CA ALA A 194 7.83 -22.01 -16.49
C ALA A 194 8.86 -20.87 -16.42
N PHE A 195 9.92 -20.92 -17.23
CA PHE A 195 10.92 -19.86 -17.35
C PHE A 195 10.29 -18.57 -17.90
N LYS A 196 9.45 -18.68 -18.94
CA LYS A 196 8.74 -17.52 -19.53
C LYS A 196 7.81 -16.87 -18.52
N VAL A 197 7.02 -17.66 -17.78
CA VAL A 197 6.11 -17.16 -16.74
C VAL A 197 6.89 -16.49 -15.60
N LYS A 198 8.00 -17.06 -15.15
CA LYS A 198 8.85 -16.47 -14.11
C LYS A 198 9.45 -15.12 -14.54
N LYS A 199 9.93 -15.03 -15.79
CA LYS A 199 10.46 -13.78 -16.37
C LYS A 199 9.37 -12.74 -16.59
N LEU A 200 8.20 -13.12 -17.12
CA LEU A 200 7.08 -12.19 -17.27
C LEU A 200 6.59 -11.69 -15.92
N ASN A 201 6.40 -12.58 -14.93
CA ASN A 201 5.98 -12.19 -13.58
C ASN A 201 6.97 -11.25 -12.89
N ALA A 202 8.28 -11.43 -13.11
CA ALA A 202 9.29 -10.51 -12.59
C ALA A 202 9.20 -9.11 -13.22
N VAL A 203 8.74 -9.02 -14.48
CA VAL A 203 8.59 -7.76 -15.22
C VAL A 203 7.22 -7.11 -14.94
N THR A 204 6.16 -7.90 -14.74
CA THR A 204 4.81 -7.40 -14.43
C THR A 204 4.56 -7.19 -12.95
N ALA A 205 5.47 -7.63 -12.06
CA ALA A 205 5.40 -7.36 -10.63
C ALA A 205 5.29 -5.85 -10.32
N SER A 206 5.91 -4.99 -11.15
CA SER A 206 5.82 -3.54 -11.04
C SER A 206 4.50 -2.94 -11.53
N LEU A 207 3.58 -3.73 -12.10
CA LEU A 207 2.20 -3.30 -12.40
C LEU A 207 1.25 -3.54 -11.22
N VAL A 208 1.67 -4.39 -10.27
CA VAL A 208 0.96 -4.66 -9.02
C VAL A 208 1.47 -3.74 -7.90
N ASP A 209 2.74 -3.32 -7.98
CA ASP A 209 3.29 -2.22 -7.19
C ASP A 209 3.07 -0.89 -7.93
N GLU A 210 2.05 -0.12 -7.54
CA GLU A 210 1.89 1.28 -7.96
C GLU A 210 3.06 2.13 -7.46
N GLN A 211 4.17 2.12 -8.19
CA GLN A 211 5.29 3.03 -8.00
C GLN A 211 6.24 2.95 -9.19
N ASP A 212 5.75 3.34 -10.36
CA ASP A 212 6.49 4.23 -11.26
C ASP A 212 5.61 4.55 -12.46
N THR A 213 5.41 5.85 -12.69
CA THR A 213 4.79 6.37 -13.92
C THR A 213 5.54 5.80 -15.12
N PHE A 214 4.78 5.28 -16.10
CA PHE A 214 5.31 4.87 -17.39
C PHE A 214 5.93 6.06 -18.10
N ALA A 215 7.21 6.28 -17.84
CA ALA A 215 8.07 6.98 -18.76
C ALA A 215 8.77 5.92 -19.60
N ILE A 216 8.58 6.00 -20.91
CA ILE A 216 9.48 5.38 -21.89
C ILE A 216 10.90 5.62 -21.38
N PRO A 217 11.72 4.58 -21.16
CA PRO A 217 13.12 4.76 -20.85
C PRO A 217 13.77 5.26 -22.14
N THR A 218 13.67 6.56 -22.39
CA THR A 218 14.68 7.24 -23.21
C THR A 218 16.01 6.94 -22.52
N GLU A 219 17.03 6.55 -23.29
CA GLU A 219 18.39 6.33 -22.76
C GLU A 219 18.81 7.44 -21.79
N SER A 220 18.33 8.67 -22.04
CA SER A 220 18.39 9.85 -21.18
C SER A 220 17.99 9.63 -19.71
N LYS A 221 16.88 8.94 -19.36
CA LYS A 221 16.46 8.77 -17.94
C LYS A 221 17.34 7.77 -17.18
N ASN A 222 17.72 6.66 -17.81
CA ASN A 222 18.63 5.68 -17.22
C ASN A 222 20.05 6.26 -17.09
N VAL A 223 20.48 7.08 -18.06
CA VAL A 223 21.72 7.86 -17.97
C VAL A 223 21.62 8.90 -16.85
N ARG A 224 20.52 9.65 -16.68
CA ARG A 224 20.36 10.62 -15.59
C ARG A 224 20.33 9.96 -14.20
N ALA A 225 19.71 8.78 -14.08
CA ALA A 225 19.70 8.02 -12.83
C ALA A 225 21.07 7.43 -12.50
N LYS A 226 21.75 6.82 -13.48
CA LYS A 226 23.14 6.38 -13.36
C LYS A 226 24.08 7.55 -13.07
N LEU A 227 23.88 8.71 -13.69
CA LEU A 227 24.67 9.92 -13.51
C LEU A 227 24.44 10.52 -12.12
N LYS A 228 23.20 10.54 -11.61
CA LYS A 228 22.91 10.92 -10.21
C LYS A 228 23.57 9.97 -9.22
N TRP A 229 23.56 8.67 -9.52
CA TRP A 229 24.22 7.68 -8.67
C TRP A 229 25.74 7.82 -8.72
N LEU A 230 26.32 8.01 -9.91
CA LEU A 230 27.74 8.29 -10.15
C LEU A 230 28.18 9.58 -9.47
N LEU A 231 27.39 10.66 -9.57
CA LEU A 231 27.62 11.92 -8.86
C LEU A 231 27.58 11.70 -7.35
N TRP A 232 26.59 10.98 -6.84
CA TRP A 232 26.53 10.65 -5.41
C TRP A 232 27.73 9.84 -4.96
N THR A 233 28.12 8.80 -5.70
CA THR A 233 29.32 8.01 -5.37
C THR A 233 30.59 8.82 -5.50
N ALA A 234 30.69 9.71 -6.49
CA ALA A 234 31.82 10.59 -6.66
C ALA A 234 31.91 11.61 -5.51
N ILE A 235 30.79 12.18 -5.06
CA ILE A 235 30.75 13.07 -3.90
C ILE A 235 31.19 12.31 -2.64
N VAL A 236 30.63 11.13 -2.38
CA VAL A 236 31.01 10.29 -1.22
C VAL A 236 32.47 9.89 -1.28
N PHE A 237 32.96 9.49 -2.46
CA PHE A 237 34.36 9.13 -2.68
C PHE A 237 35.28 10.34 -2.50
N SER A 238 34.92 11.51 -3.02
CA SER A 238 35.67 12.75 -2.84
C SER A 238 35.71 13.19 -1.38
N ILE A 239 34.62 13.03 -0.62
CA ILE A 239 34.61 13.27 0.82
C ILE A 239 35.56 12.28 1.51
N ALA A 240 35.50 10.99 1.17
CA ALA A 240 36.36 9.96 1.77
C ALA A 240 37.84 10.20 1.46
N VAL A 241 38.18 10.54 0.22
CA VAL A 241 39.53 10.92 -0.19
C VAL A 241 39.96 12.20 0.51
N GLY A 242 39.09 13.20 0.62
CA GLY A 242 39.34 14.42 1.39
C GLY A 242 39.71 14.09 2.83
N VAL A 243 38.85 13.36 3.55
CA VAL A 243 39.12 12.92 4.94
C VAL A 243 40.44 12.15 5.03
N PHE A 244 40.71 11.24 4.09
CA PHE A 244 41.97 10.48 4.06
C PHE A 244 43.19 11.38 3.85
N VAL A 245 43.13 12.33 2.92
CA VAL A 245 44.21 13.27 2.63
C VAL A 245 44.45 14.19 3.81
N PHE A 246 43.39 14.79 4.37
CA PHE A 246 43.49 15.64 5.56
C PHE A 246 44.04 14.87 6.76
N TRP A 247 43.61 13.61 6.97
CA TRP A 247 44.14 12.75 8.03
C TRP A 247 45.66 12.52 7.93
N HIS A 248 46.20 12.40 6.72
CA HIS A 248 47.63 12.12 6.51
C HIS A 248 48.49 13.38 6.31
N ARG A 249 47.89 14.51 5.92
CA ARG A 249 48.62 15.74 5.57
C ARG A 249 48.47 16.88 6.56
N GLU A 250 47.35 16.92 7.31
CA GLU A 250 47.08 17.99 8.26
C GLU A 250 47.06 17.41 9.68
N PRO A 251 48.18 17.52 10.43
CA PRO A 251 48.27 17.02 11.80
C PRO A 251 47.17 17.58 12.69
N ASP A 252 46.81 18.86 12.51
CA ASP A 252 45.76 19.53 13.29
C ASP A 252 44.37 18.90 13.07
N PHE A 253 44.08 18.43 11.85
CA PHE A 253 42.82 17.73 11.57
C PHE A 253 42.79 16.35 12.22
N GLN A 254 43.91 15.63 12.18
CA GLN A 254 44.05 14.34 12.86
C GLN A 254 43.89 14.50 14.38
N LEU A 255 44.52 15.53 14.95
CA LEU A 255 44.49 15.85 16.37
C LEU A 255 43.08 16.28 16.79
N PHE A 256 42.40 17.10 15.98
CA PHE A 256 40.99 17.47 16.18
C PHE A 256 40.08 16.23 16.27
N LEU A 257 40.18 15.29 15.32
CA LEU A 257 39.37 14.07 15.35
C LEU A 257 39.72 13.16 16.54
N GLN A 258 41.00 13.06 16.92
CA GLN A 258 41.41 12.27 18.09
C GLN A 258 40.95 12.88 19.42
N GLN A 259 40.73 14.20 19.46
CA GLN A 259 40.20 14.90 20.64
C GLN A 259 38.68 14.79 20.78
N VAL A 260 37.96 14.35 19.74
CA VAL A 260 36.52 14.07 19.87
C VAL A 260 36.33 12.88 20.81
N ASP A 261 35.42 13.02 21.77
CA ASP A 261 35.11 11.96 22.73
C ASP A 261 34.79 10.64 22.01
N PRO A 262 35.45 9.51 22.35
CA PRO A 262 35.20 8.20 21.76
C PRO A 262 33.72 7.80 21.73
N LEU A 263 32.94 8.28 22.69
CA LEU A 263 31.51 8.05 22.82
C LEU A 263 30.72 8.58 21.61
N PHE A 264 31.17 9.68 20.98
CA PHE A 264 30.60 10.15 19.72
C PHE A 264 30.65 9.08 18.62
N TYR A 265 31.80 8.42 18.43
CA TYR A 265 31.99 7.43 17.37
C TYR A 265 31.17 6.16 17.60
N TYR A 266 31.06 5.71 18.86
CA TYR A 266 30.20 4.58 19.20
C TYR A 266 28.72 4.88 18.90
N PHE A 267 28.26 6.08 19.25
CA PHE A 267 26.88 6.50 18.98
C PHE A 267 26.62 6.79 17.50
N LEU A 268 27.63 7.26 16.75
CA LEU A 268 27.58 7.40 15.30
C LEU A 268 27.33 6.05 14.61
N ALA A 269 28.14 5.04 14.95
CA ALA A 269 28.00 3.69 14.39
C ALA A 269 26.68 3.02 14.83
N ALA A 270 26.30 3.20 16.10
CA ALA A 270 25.05 2.68 16.65
C ALA A 270 23.83 3.32 15.97
N GLY A 271 23.79 4.65 15.84
CA GLY A 271 22.71 5.38 15.17
C GLY A 271 22.52 4.94 13.73
N PHE A 272 23.63 4.79 12.99
CA PHE A 272 23.58 4.26 11.63
C PHE A 272 22.98 2.86 11.58
N THR A 273 23.49 1.95 12.42
CA THR A 273 23.05 0.54 12.44
C THR A 273 21.58 0.42 12.86
N PHE A 274 21.16 1.10 13.92
CA PHE A 274 19.81 1.02 14.44
C PHE A 274 18.79 1.67 13.51
N ALA A 275 19.13 2.78 12.85
CA ALA A 275 18.27 3.38 11.84
C ALA A 275 18.17 2.52 10.57
N MET A 276 19.22 1.80 10.18
CA MET A 276 19.15 0.80 9.10
C MET A 276 18.17 -0.34 9.43
N VAL A 277 18.26 -0.87 10.64
CA VAL A 277 17.34 -1.89 11.16
C VAL A 277 15.90 -1.37 11.21
N ASP A 278 15.72 -0.15 11.72
CA ASP A 278 14.39 0.44 11.89
C ASP A 278 13.77 0.90 10.57
N GLY A 279 14.55 1.30 9.56
CA GLY A 279 14.01 1.52 8.22
C GLY A 279 13.48 0.24 7.56
N ALA A 280 13.98 -0.93 7.96
CA ALA A 280 13.49 -2.22 7.47
C ALA A 280 12.24 -2.73 8.20
N ILE A 281 12.13 -2.52 9.52
CA ILE A 281 11.05 -3.07 10.35
C ILE A 281 10.06 -2.01 10.85
N GLY A 282 10.54 -0.80 11.17
CA GLY A 282 9.78 0.30 11.74
C GLY A 282 9.41 0.15 13.23
N MET A 283 10.00 -0.82 13.94
CA MET A 283 9.57 -1.21 15.29
C MET A 283 10.65 -1.24 16.38
N SER A 284 11.93 -1.02 16.05
CA SER A 284 13.01 -1.37 16.97
C SER A 284 13.91 -0.22 17.40
N TYR A 285 13.94 0.91 16.68
CA TYR A 285 14.95 1.95 16.91
C TYR A 285 15.11 2.36 18.37
N GLY A 286 14.04 2.89 18.98
CA GLY A 286 14.12 3.36 20.37
C GLY A 286 14.52 2.25 21.34
N VAL A 287 14.00 1.04 21.16
CA VAL A 287 14.33 -0.10 22.03
C VAL A 287 15.81 -0.46 21.95
N THR A 288 16.36 -0.56 20.74
CA THR A 288 17.79 -0.85 20.53
C THR A 288 18.67 0.28 21.03
N SER A 289 18.32 1.52 20.71
CA SER A 289 19.10 2.70 21.10
C SER A 289 19.06 2.91 22.62
N SER A 290 17.91 2.72 23.28
CA SER A 290 17.76 2.82 24.74
C SER A 290 18.61 1.76 25.45
N SER A 291 18.51 0.51 25.00
CA SER A 291 19.30 -0.60 25.57
C SER A 291 20.81 -0.36 25.43
N PHE A 292 21.24 0.11 24.26
CA PHE A 292 22.63 0.46 23.98
C PHE A 292 23.11 1.64 24.82
N SER A 293 22.34 2.74 24.89
CA SER A 293 22.71 3.92 25.66
C SER A 293 22.90 3.61 27.14
N LEU A 294 21.99 2.82 27.72
CA LEU A 294 22.11 2.37 29.11
C LEU A 294 23.31 1.46 29.31
N ALA A 295 23.68 0.63 28.32
CA ALA A 295 24.86 -0.22 28.40
C ALA A 295 26.16 0.58 28.31
N MET A 296 26.17 1.69 27.57
CA MET A 296 27.26 2.66 27.49
C MET A 296 27.36 3.57 28.73
N GLY A 297 26.45 3.41 29.69
CA GLY A 297 26.47 4.14 30.95
C GLY A 297 25.71 5.47 30.94
N ILE A 298 25.04 5.81 29.84
CA ILE A 298 24.22 7.03 29.78
C ILE A 298 22.98 6.86 30.66
N PRO A 299 22.63 7.85 31.49
CA PRO A 299 21.39 7.83 32.26
C PRO A 299 20.13 7.80 31.37
N PRO A 300 18.99 7.32 31.88
CA PRO A 300 17.77 7.19 31.08
C PRO A 300 17.26 8.47 30.40
N ALA A 301 17.27 9.63 31.06
CA ALA A 301 16.69 10.84 30.46
C ALA A 301 17.55 11.40 29.30
N PRO A 302 18.88 11.57 29.43
CA PRO A 302 19.75 11.94 28.31
C PRO A 302 19.77 10.89 27.19
N ALA A 303 19.68 9.59 27.54
CA ALA A 303 19.54 8.54 26.54
C ALA A 303 18.26 8.70 25.72
N SER A 304 17.11 8.91 26.37
CA SER A 304 15.83 9.13 25.69
C SER A 304 15.85 10.43 24.88
N MET A 305 16.44 11.51 25.41
CA MET A 305 16.63 12.76 24.68
C MET A 305 17.40 12.54 23.37
N GLY A 306 18.54 11.85 23.41
CA GLY A 306 19.33 11.58 22.20
C GLY A 306 18.57 10.76 21.18
N ILE A 307 17.81 9.75 21.64
CA ILE A 307 16.95 8.92 20.79
C ILE A 307 15.91 9.79 20.09
N HIS A 308 15.14 10.60 20.81
CA HIS A 308 14.10 11.42 20.21
C HIS A 308 14.70 12.49 19.28
N LEU A 309 15.83 13.09 19.63
CA LEU A 309 16.47 14.08 18.76
C LEU A 309 16.94 13.45 17.45
N SER A 310 17.52 12.25 17.50
CA SER A 310 17.91 11.49 16.31
C SER A 310 16.72 11.03 15.47
N GLU A 311 15.57 10.84 16.10
CA GLU A 311 14.31 10.49 15.47
C GLU A 311 13.66 11.64 14.71
N VAL A 312 13.96 12.89 15.06
CA VAL A 312 13.49 14.06 14.29
C VAL A 312 14.00 13.98 12.85
N LEU A 313 15.30 13.83 12.65
CA LEU A 313 15.87 13.80 11.29
C LEU A 313 15.54 12.48 10.57
N SER A 314 15.71 11.33 11.24
CA SER A 314 15.49 10.03 10.60
C SER A 314 14.01 9.79 10.25
N ASN A 315 13.06 10.06 11.15
CA ASN A 315 11.63 9.93 10.84
C ASN A 315 11.10 11.09 10.00
N GLY A 316 11.74 12.27 10.03
CA GLY A 316 11.43 13.36 9.11
C GLY A 316 11.72 12.95 7.65
N ILE A 317 12.92 12.42 7.39
CA ILE A 317 13.31 11.92 6.07
C ILE A 317 12.43 10.74 5.65
N ALA A 318 12.29 9.72 6.50
CA ALA A 318 11.50 8.53 6.19
C ALA A 318 10.01 8.86 6.02
N GLY A 319 9.46 9.71 6.88
CA GLY A 319 8.07 10.18 6.83
C GLY A 319 7.79 10.98 5.55
N TRP A 320 8.71 11.85 5.14
CA TRP A 320 8.62 12.58 3.87
C TRP A 320 8.65 11.63 2.66
N MET A 321 9.52 10.62 2.69
CA MET A 321 9.56 9.60 1.63
C MET A 321 8.23 8.84 1.55
N HIS A 322 7.69 8.38 2.68
CA HIS A 322 6.38 7.71 2.71
C HIS A 322 5.23 8.63 2.28
N TYR A 323 5.28 9.92 2.62
CA TYR A 323 4.32 10.92 2.12
C TYR A 323 4.38 11.04 0.60
N LYS A 324 5.58 11.19 0.03
CA LYS A 324 5.77 11.26 -1.44
C LYS A 324 5.32 9.98 -2.15
N MET A 325 5.43 8.83 -1.48
CA MET A 325 4.98 7.52 -1.97
C MET A 325 3.47 7.27 -1.78
N GLY A 326 2.69 8.23 -1.25
CA GLY A 326 1.26 8.06 -1.02
C GLY A 326 0.91 7.13 0.16
N ASN A 327 1.88 6.74 0.98
CA ASN A 327 1.73 5.74 2.05
C ASN A 327 1.18 6.33 3.37
N VAL A 328 0.62 7.54 3.37
CA VAL A 328 0.15 8.22 4.59
C VAL A 328 -1.37 8.27 4.63
N ASN A 329 -1.96 7.68 5.66
CA ASN A 329 -3.38 7.78 5.94
C ASN A 329 -3.65 9.00 6.83
N TRP A 330 -4.11 10.09 6.23
CA TRP A 330 -4.34 11.36 6.93
C TRP A 330 -5.39 11.29 8.05
N LYS A 331 -6.38 10.39 7.97
CA LYS A 331 -7.36 10.18 9.05
C LYS A 331 -6.71 9.52 10.25
N LEU A 332 -5.89 8.50 10.01
CA LEU A 332 -5.12 7.81 11.05
C LEU A 332 -4.09 8.75 11.70
N PHE A 333 -3.43 9.59 10.89
CA PHE A 333 -2.47 10.59 11.35
C PHE A 333 -3.10 11.56 12.35
N LYS A 334 -4.26 12.15 12.01
CA LYS A 334 -4.98 13.08 12.91
C LYS A 334 -5.39 12.43 14.24
N LEU A 335 -5.78 11.15 14.20
CA LEU A 335 -6.19 10.40 15.39
C LEU A 335 -5.02 10.04 16.31
N LEU A 336 -3.80 9.93 15.78
CA LEU A 336 -2.60 9.59 16.55
C LEU A 336 -1.82 10.82 17.02
N LEU A 337 -1.78 11.88 16.20
CA LEU A 337 -0.87 13.01 16.40
C LEU A 337 -1.07 13.71 17.74
N ILE A 338 -2.27 14.26 17.97
CA ILE A 338 -2.50 15.09 19.17
C ILE A 338 -2.36 14.25 20.44
N PRO A 339 -3.03 13.08 20.59
CA PRO A 339 -2.85 12.27 21.79
C PRO A 339 -1.40 11.80 21.98
N GLY A 340 -0.72 11.42 20.90
CA GLY A 340 0.67 10.97 20.95
C GLY A 340 1.64 12.06 21.37
N VAL A 341 1.49 13.28 20.86
CA VAL A 341 2.29 14.44 21.28
C VAL A 341 2.07 14.74 22.76
N VAL A 342 0.82 14.78 23.23
CA VAL A 342 0.50 15.02 24.64
C VAL A 342 1.14 13.94 25.52
N GLY A 343 0.97 12.66 25.16
CA GLY A 343 1.59 11.55 25.87
C GLY A 343 3.10 11.69 25.95
N ALA A 344 3.76 12.02 24.83
CA ALA A 344 5.21 12.14 24.78
C ALA A 344 5.77 13.32 25.56
N ILE A 345 5.08 14.46 25.57
CA ILE A 345 5.47 15.61 26.42
C ILE A 345 5.40 15.20 27.89
N ILE A 346 4.32 14.53 28.31
CA ILE A 346 4.17 14.04 29.70
C ILE A 346 5.25 13.01 30.04
N GLY A 347 5.53 12.08 29.13
CA GLY A 347 6.56 11.05 29.32
C GLY A 347 7.97 11.64 29.40
N ALA A 348 8.29 12.60 28.53
CA ALA A 348 9.56 13.32 28.54
C ALA A 348 9.72 14.15 29.81
N TYR A 349 8.67 14.85 30.22
CA TYR A 349 8.67 15.62 31.47
C TYR A 349 8.89 14.72 32.69
N LEU A 350 8.16 13.61 32.77
CA LEU A 350 8.28 12.64 33.87
C LEU A 350 9.68 12.03 33.94
N LEU A 351 10.23 11.59 32.81
CA LEU A 351 11.56 10.99 32.82
C LEU A 351 12.65 12.02 33.18
N SER A 352 12.52 13.25 32.66
CA SER A 352 13.47 14.32 32.94
C SER A 352 13.40 14.80 34.39
N SER A 353 12.22 14.86 34.99
CA SER A 353 12.09 15.22 36.42
C SER A 353 12.66 14.14 37.35
N LEU A 354 12.77 12.91 36.88
CA LEU A 354 13.37 11.78 37.59
C LEU A 354 14.86 11.59 37.31
N GLU A 355 15.54 12.52 36.62
CA GLU A 355 16.97 12.37 36.27
C GLU A 355 17.87 12.26 37.52
N HIS A 356 17.56 13.00 38.58
CA HIS A 356 18.25 12.88 39.87
C HIS A 356 18.10 11.49 40.52
N TYR A 357 17.09 10.71 40.10
CA TYR A 357 16.82 9.35 40.53
C TYR A 357 17.26 8.31 39.48
N SER A 358 18.22 8.66 38.61
CA SER A 358 18.72 7.80 37.51
C SER A 358 19.12 6.39 37.96
N ALA A 359 19.62 6.24 39.19
CA ALA A 359 19.93 4.93 39.78
C ALA A 359 18.71 3.99 39.85
N TYR A 360 17.52 4.53 40.11
CA TYR A 360 16.26 3.78 40.21
C TYR A 360 15.53 3.68 38.87
N THR A 361 15.61 4.71 38.01
CA THR A 361 14.95 4.65 36.70
C THR A 361 15.67 3.74 35.72
N ARG A 362 17.00 3.61 35.81
CA ARG A 362 17.82 2.71 34.97
C ARG A 362 17.35 1.25 34.95
N PRO A 363 17.19 0.55 36.09
CA PRO A 363 16.69 -0.83 36.09
C PRO A 363 15.25 -0.94 35.56
N ILE A 364 14.40 0.06 35.80
CA ILE A 364 13.02 0.07 35.31
C ILE A 364 13.03 0.11 33.77
N VAL A 365 13.82 1.00 33.16
CA VAL A 365 13.96 1.07 31.70
C VAL A 365 14.64 -0.19 31.13
N ALA A 366 15.60 -0.79 31.85
CA ALA A 366 16.22 -2.05 31.44
C ALA A 366 15.21 -3.23 31.44
N ILE A 367 14.37 -3.33 32.47
CA ILE A 367 13.29 -4.35 32.53
C ILE A 367 12.29 -4.12 31.40
N TYR A 368 11.87 -2.87 31.18
CA TYR A 368 10.96 -2.52 30.10
C TYR A 368 11.52 -2.89 28.72
N THR A 369 12.76 -2.51 28.41
CA THR A 369 13.41 -2.84 27.13
C THR A 369 13.58 -4.35 26.96
N SER A 370 13.83 -5.09 28.04
CA SER A 370 13.85 -6.56 28.05
C SER A 370 12.47 -7.15 27.68
N ILE A 371 11.39 -6.69 28.31
CA ILE A 371 10.01 -7.11 27.96
C ILE A 371 9.72 -6.83 26.49
N LEU A 372 10.14 -5.67 25.98
CA LEU A 372 9.93 -5.30 24.59
C LEU A 372 10.77 -6.14 23.63
N GLY A 373 11.99 -6.52 24.00
CA GLY A 373 12.81 -7.50 23.30
C GLY A 373 12.13 -8.86 23.19
N ILE A 374 11.51 -9.35 24.27
CA ILE A 374 10.68 -10.58 24.26
C ILE A 374 9.50 -10.42 23.29
N ILE A 375 8.78 -9.30 23.34
CA ILE A 375 7.66 -9.03 22.44
C ILE A 375 8.11 -9.03 20.96
N ILE A 376 9.26 -8.43 20.65
CA ILE A 376 9.84 -8.42 19.30
C ILE A 376 10.14 -9.86 18.84
N LEU A 377 10.75 -10.69 19.69
CA LEU A 377 11.02 -12.10 19.39
C LEU A 377 9.75 -12.90 19.16
N LEU A 378 8.78 -12.81 20.09
CA LEU A 378 7.51 -13.54 19.98
C LEU A 378 6.80 -13.19 18.66
N LYS A 379 6.82 -11.92 18.24
CA LYS A 379 6.25 -11.50 16.96
C LYS A 379 6.99 -12.09 15.76
N ALA A 380 8.31 -12.21 15.80
CA ALA A 380 9.09 -12.78 14.71
C ALA A 380 8.67 -14.23 14.38
N PHE A 381 8.22 -15.00 15.38
CA PHE A 381 7.78 -16.38 15.22
C PHE A 381 6.27 -16.54 14.98
N ASN A 382 5.44 -15.55 15.32
CA ASN A 382 3.96 -15.64 15.23
C ASN A 382 3.32 -14.99 13.98
N ILE A 383 4.11 -14.61 12.96
CA ILE A 383 3.65 -13.91 11.74
C ILE A 383 2.48 -14.59 11.00
N LYS A 384 2.25 -15.90 11.20
CA LYS A 384 1.21 -16.67 10.48
C LYS A 384 -0.20 -16.64 11.09
N ARG A 385 -0.42 -16.06 12.28
CA ARG A 385 -1.74 -16.10 12.96
C ARG A 385 -2.70 -15.01 12.42
N ARG A 386 -3.25 -15.20 11.21
CA ARG A 386 -4.41 -14.45 10.71
C ARG A 386 -5.68 -14.89 11.44
N LYS A 387 -5.96 -14.36 12.64
CA LYS A 387 -7.33 -14.38 13.18
C LYS A 387 -8.07 -13.14 12.67
N LYS A 388 -9.36 -13.29 12.32
CA LYS A 388 -10.31 -12.17 12.15
C LYS A 388 -10.36 -11.39 13.46
N GLN A 389 -9.49 -10.39 13.63
CA GLN A 389 -9.48 -9.57 14.83
C GLN A 389 -10.25 -8.27 14.58
N LYS A 390 -11.01 -7.87 15.60
CA LYS A 390 -11.78 -6.61 15.62
C LYS A 390 -10.83 -5.44 15.41
N LYS A 391 -11.25 -4.46 14.61
CA LYS A 391 -10.48 -3.23 14.41
C LYS A 391 -10.30 -2.53 15.75
N ILE A 392 -9.09 -2.04 16.05
CA ILE A 392 -8.88 -1.19 17.23
C ILE A 392 -9.62 0.13 17.01
N GLU A 393 -10.65 0.36 17.80
CA GLU A 393 -11.52 1.55 17.72
C GLU A 393 -10.93 2.75 18.46
N LYS A 394 -10.26 2.52 19.60
CA LYS A 394 -9.65 3.58 20.41
C LYS A 394 -8.21 3.91 19.96
N ILE A 395 -8.09 4.51 18.78
CA ILE A 395 -6.78 4.89 18.21
C ILE A 395 -6.11 6.01 19.03
N GLY A 396 -6.88 6.98 19.52
CA GLY A 396 -6.33 8.10 20.29
C GLY A 396 -5.66 7.66 21.59
N THR A 397 -6.26 6.71 22.32
CA THR A 397 -5.65 6.16 23.55
C THR A 397 -4.37 5.39 23.24
N LEU A 398 -4.35 4.65 22.12
CA LEU A 398 -3.15 3.98 21.64
C LEU A 398 -2.04 4.99 21.32
N GLY A 399 -2.39 6.12 20.68
CA GLY A 399 -1.48 7.23 20.43
C GLY A 399 -0.91 7.80 21.73
N PHE A 400 -1.77 8.15 22.69
CA PHE A 400 -1.37 8.71 23.99
C PHE A 400 -0.39 7.82 24.74
N PHE A 401 -0.78 6.57 25.02
CA PHE A 401 0.10 5.64 25.73
C PHE A 401 1.35 5.29 24.92
N GLY A 402 1.22 5.20 23.60
CA GLY A 402 2.35 5.01 22.70
C GLY A 402 3.39 6.12 22.85
N GLY A 403 2.97 7.39 22.81
CA GLY A 403 3.86 8.55 22.93
C GLY A 403 4.47 8.66 24.32
N PHE A 404 3.65 8.44 25.36
CA PHE A 404 4.12 8.44 26.75
C PHE A 404 5.21 7.39 26.97
N ILE A 405 4.96 6.15 26.57
CA ILE A 405 5.92 5.06 26.74
C ILE A 405 7.18 5.28 25.89
N ASP A 406 7.04 5.79 24.66
CA ASP A 406 8.19 6.09 23.79
C ASP A 406 9.14 7.09 24.48
N ALA A 407 8.61 8.20 24.98
CA ALA A 407 9.39 9.23 25.66
C ALA A 407 9.92 8.78 27.03
N ALA A 408 9.07 8.18 27.88
CA ALA A 408 9.43 7.84 29.26
C ALA A 408 10.42 6.68 29.37
N PHE A 409 10.55 5.83 28.36
CA PHE A 409 11.42 4.66 28.40
C PHE A 409 12.42 4.61 27.22
N GLY A 410 12.49 5.66 26.41
CA GLY A 410 13.41 5.77 25.28
C GLY A 410 13.05 4.88 24.09
N GLY A 411 11.80 4.45 23.96
CA GLY A 411 11.33 3.63 22.85
C GLY A 411 10.02 2.92 23.15
N GLY A 412 9.28 2.52 22.12
CA GLY A 412 8.01 1.79 22.28
C GLY A 412 6.99 2.06 21.19
N TRP A 413 7.08 3.20 20.52
CA TRP A 413 6.09 3.63 19.52
C TRP A 413 5.89 2.59 18.41
N GLY A 414 6.97 2.13 17.78
CA GLY A 414 6.86 1.14 16.70
C GLY A 414 6.45 -0.26 17.18
N SER A 415 7.02 -0.73 18.28
CA SER A 415 6.68 -2.04 18.87
C SER A 415 5.27 -2.11 19.47
N ILE A 416 4.68 -0.98 19.86
CA ILE A 416 3.33 -0.92 20.45
C ILE A 416 2.33 -0.41 19.42
N VAL A 417 2.46 0.83 18.94
CA VAL A 417 1.48 1.50 18.08
C VAL A 417 1.44 0.84 16.71
N LEU A 418 2.55 0.79 15.97
CA LEU A 418 2.56 0.20 14.62
C LEU A 418 2.14 -1.28 14.64
N SER A 419 2.69 -2.04 15.59
CA SER A 419 2.29 -3.44 15.79
C SER A 419 0.80 -3.61 16.08
N SER A 420 0.22 -2.77 16.94
CA SER A 420 -1.19 -2.85 17.30
C SER A 420 -2.08 -2.45 16.12
N LEU A 421 -1.69 -1.45 15.33
CA LEU A 421 -2.44 -1.06 14.14
C LEU A 421 -2.47 -2.19 13.09
N ILE A 422 -1.33 -2.85 12.87
CA ILE A 422 -1.23 -4.00 11.96
C ILE A 422 -2.04 -5.19 12.50
N ALA A 423 -1.91 -5.50 13.79
CA ALA A 423 -2.69 -6.55 14.45
C ALA A 423 -4.21 -6.27 14.39
N GLY A 424 -4.59 -4.99 14.48
CA GLY A 424 -5.96 -4.50 14.30
C GLY A 424 -6.48 -4.51 12.86
N GLY A 425 -5.77 -5.16 11.93
CA GLY A 425 -6.20 -5.35 10.54
C GLY A 425 -6.01 -4.15 9.62
N ARG A 426 -5.24 -3.12 10.03
CA ARG A 426 -4.88 -2.02 9.14
C ARG A 426 -3.75 -2.44 8.21
N HIS A 427 -3.75 -1.88 7.01
CA HIS A 427 -2.75 -2.19 6.00
C HIS A 427 -1.33 -1.82 6.49
N PRO A 428 -0.33 -2.73 6.40
CA PRO A 428 1.01 -2.50 6.94
C PRO A 428 1.72 -1.26 6.38
N LEU A 429 1.68 -1.07 5.05
CA LEU A 429 2.37 0.05 4.40
C LEU A 429 1.81 1.42 4.82
N PHE A 430 0.47 1.55 4.86
CA PHE A 430 -0.18 2.79 5.28
C PHE A 430 -0.02 3.05 6.77
N SER A 431 0.01 1.98 7.58
CA SER A 431 0.25 2.08 9.03
C SER A 431 1.67 2.54 9.30
N LEU A 432 2.67 1.97 8.62
CA LEU A 432 4.08 2.34 8.74
C LEU A 432 4.31 3.80 8.35
N GLY A 433 3.85 4.21 7.16
CA GLY A 433 4.01 5.59 6.69
C GLY A 433 3.36 6.61 7.62
N THR A 434 2.14 6.34 8.08
CA THR A 434 1.44 7.20 9.04
C THR A 434 2.15 7.27 10.39
N VAL A 435 2.61 6.13 10.92
CA VAL A 435 3.35 6.05 12.18
C VAL A 435 4.66 6.85 12.10
N LYS A 436 5.39 6.77 10.98
CA LYS A 436 6.66 7.49 10.77
C LYS A 436 6.47 9.00 10.77
N ILE A 437 5.51 9.51 10.00
CA ILE A 437 5.23 10.95 9.97
C ILE A 437 4.64 11.44 11.30
N THR A 438 3.83 10.65 12.01
CA THR A 438 3.38 11.01 13.36
C THR A 438 4.56 11.07 14.34
N ARG A 439 5.48 10.11 14.26
CA ARG A 439 6.66 10.03 15.13
C ARG A 439 7.59 11.22 14.95
N PHE A 440 7.72 11.77 13.74
CA PHE A 440 8.47 13.00 13.49
C PHE A 440 8.01 14.16 14.40
N PHE A 441 6.71 14.41 14.48
CA PHE A 441 6.18 15.48 15.34
C PHE A 441 6.32 15.14 16.83
N ILE A 442 6.05 13.89 17.21
CA ILE A 442 6.25 13.43 18.59
C ILE A 442 7.70 13.62 19.04
N ALA A 443 8.66 13.27 18.18
CA ALA A 443 10.09 13.41 18.41
C ALA A 443 10.48 14.88 18.57
N ILE A 444 9.95 15.80 17.75
CA ILE A 444 10.23 17.24 17.89
C ILE A 444 9.79 17.73 19.27
N LEU A 445 8.53 17.48 19.65
CA LEU A 445 7.97 18.04 20.87
C LEU A 445 8.60 17.43 22.13
N SER A 446 8.82 16.10 22.14
CA SER A 446 9.54 15.45 23.25
C SER A 446 11.00 15.92 23.34
N SER A 447 11.69 16.10 22.22
CA SER A 447 13.06 16.66 22.21
C SER A 447 13.10 18.07 22.81
N ILE A 448 12.15 18.94 22.45
CA ILE A 448 12.05 20.28 23.04
C ILE A 448 11.84 20.20 24.56
N THR A 449 11.00 19.28 25.04
CA THR A 449 10.79 19.04 26.48
C THR A 449 12.08 18.58 27.16
N PHE A 450 12.76 17.56 26.61
CA PHE A 450 14.01 17.06 27.17
C PHE A 450 15.11 18.12 27.22
N ILE A 451 15.33 18.85 26.12
CA ILE A 451 16.36 19.88 26.03
C ILE A 451 16.09 21.00 27.05
N SER A 452 14.83 21.43 27.16
CA SER A 452 14.41 22.46 28.11
C SER A 452 14.64 22.04 29.58
N MET A 453 14.54 20.75 29.89
CA MET A 453 14.64 20.26 31.27
C MET A 453 16.04 19.79 31.67
N LEU A 454 16.82 19.22 30.74
CA LEU A 454 18.10 18.57 31.04
C LEU A 454 19.31 19.48 30.79
N GLY A 455 19.14 20.62 30.11
CA GLY A 455 20.20 21.63 29.97
C GLY A 455 21.43 21.23 29.13
N GLY A 456 21.43 20.07 28.46
CA GLY A 456 22.42 19.76 27.42
C GLY A 456 23.44 18.64 27.69
N ALA A 457 23.20 17.70 28.61
CA ALA A 457 24.19 16.65 28.93
C ALA A 457 24.38 15.60 27.80
N TYR A 458 25.60 15.06 27.68
CA TYR A 458 26.00 14.00 26.73
C TYR A 458 25.83 14.37 25.24
N TRP A 459 26.15 15.61 24.87
CA TRP A 459 25.96 16.10 23.50
C TRP A 459 26.77 15.33 22.45
N GLU A 460 27.91 14.79 22.84
CA GLU A 460 28.77 13.95 22.01
C GLU A 460 28.03 12.68 21.59
N ALA A 461 27.35 12.02 22.54
CA ALA A 461 26.51 10.85 22.28
C ALA A 461 25.33 11.19 21.36
N VAL A 462 24.66 12.30 21.67
CA VAL A 462 23.46 12.75 20.99
C VAL A 462 23.78 13.09 19.53
N LEU A 463 24.83 13.86 19.29
CA LEU A 463 25.28 14.25 17.95
C LEU A 463 25.70 13.03 17.13
N GLY A 464 26.46 12.11 17.73
CA GLY A 464 26.81 10.85 17.08
C GLY A 464 25.56 10.10 16.61
N LEU A 465 24.59 9.90 17.51
CA LEU A 465 23.35 9.18 17.21
C LEU A 465 22.52 9.87 16.12
N VAL A 466 22.40 11.20 16.18
CA VAL A 466 21.66 12.01 15.20
C VAL A 466 22.29 11.91 13.82
N ILE A 467 23.61 12.11 13.70
CA ILE A 467 24.31 12.07 12.41
C ILE A 467 24.24 10.66 11.82
N GLY A 468 24.53 9.64 12.62
CA GLY A 468 24.51 8.24 12.17
C GLY A 468 23.15 7.84 11.63
N SER A 469 22.08 8.20 12.36
CA SER A 469 20.70 7.89 11.97
C SER A 469 20.25 8.65 10.73
N SER A 470 20.69 9.89 10.57
CA SER A 470 20.36 10.72 9.40
C SER A 470 20.99 10.17 8.12
N LEU A 471 22.23 9.68 8.20
CA LEU A 471 22.92 9.03 7.08
C LEU A 471 22.27 7.70 6.69
N ALA A 472 21.82 6.92 7.69
CA ALA A 472 21.18 5.64 7.47
C ALA A 472 19.76 5.74 6.92
N ALA A 473 18.96 6.72 7.36
CA ALA A 473 17.55 6.86 6.97
C ALA A 473 17.25 6.73 5.46
N PRO A 474 17.94 7.45 4.54
CA PRO A 474 17.67 7.33 3.10
C PRO A 474 18.11 5.99 2.51
N ILE A 475 19.14 5.35 3.06
CA ILE A 475 19.63 4.04 2.63
C ILE A 475 18.63 2.97 3.08
N ALA A 476 18.22 3.02 4.35
CA ALA A 476 17.29 2.09 4.96
C ALA A 476 15.96 2.05 4.21
N ALA A 477 15.42 3.22 3.85
CA ALA A 477 14.17 3.34 3.10
C ALA A 477 14.24 2.71 1.68
N LYS A 478 15.43 2.63 1.05
CA LYS A 478 15.62 2.00 -0.26
C LYS A 478 15.90 0.50 -0.21
N VAL A 479 16.54 0.03 0.87
CA VAL A 479 17.04 -1.35 1.00
C VAL A 479 16.09 -2.24 1.81
N SER A 480 15.13 -1.66 2.53
CA SER A 480 14.17 -2.36 3.41
C SER A 480 13.47 -3.57 2.78
N ASN A 481 13.24 -3.57 1.47
CA ASN A 481 12.57 -4.67 0.75
C ASN A 481 13.46 -5.88 0.43
N ARG A 482 14.77 -5.82 0.68
CA ARG A 482 15.74 -6.87 0.28
C ARG A 482 16.10 -7.87 1.37
N ILE A 483 15.72 -7.62 2.62
CA ILE A 483 16.09 -8.45 3.78
C ILE A 483 14.82 -8.98 4.46
N SER A 484 14.83 -10.24 4.88
CA SER A 484 13.71 -10.82 5.62
C SER A 484 13.53 -10.12 6.97
N ALA A 485 12.43 -9.38 7.12
CA ALA A 485 12.06 -8.71 8.37
C ALA A 485 12.10 -9.64 9.59
N LYS A 486 11.74 -10.92 9.41
CA LYS A 486 11.87 -11.96 10.45
C LYS A 486 13.30 -12.10 10.98
N THR A 487 14.30 -12.17 10.10
CA THR A 487 15.70 -12.36 10.49
C THR A 487 16.20 -11.17 11.29
N ILE A 488 15.89 -9.96 10.84
CA ILE A 488 16.26 -8.74 11.55
C ILE A 488 15.56 -8.70 12.92
N MET A 489 14.26 -9.02 13.01
CA MET A 489 13.54 -9.04 14.29
C MET A 489 14.12 -10.05 15.28
N VAL A 490 14.51 -11.25 14.83
CA VAL A 490 15.16 -12.25 15.68
C VAL A 490 16.49 -11.72 16.22
N LEU A 491 17.36 -11.21 15.34
CA LEU A 491 18.68 -10.71 15.72
C LEU A 491 18.57 -9.54 16.70
N VAL A 492 17.70 -8.57 16.39
CA VAL A 492 17.44 -7.41 17.26
C VAL A 492 16.87 -7.83 18.61
N GLY A 493 15.86 -8.72 18.61
CA GLY A 493 15.23 -9.17 19.85
C GLY A 493 16.23 -9.88 20.77
N ILE A 494 17.13 -10.72 20.22
CA ILE A 494 18.20 -11.39 20.98
C ILE A 494 19.17 -10.35 21.56
N ILE A 495 19.67 -9.42 20.74
CA ILE A 495 20.65 -8.41 21.19
C ILE A 495 20.05 -7.54 22.30
N VAL A 496 18.83 -7.02 22.10
CA VAL A 496 18.12 -6.22 23.11
C VAL A 496 17.99 -7.02 24.40
N LEU A 497 17.56 -8.28 24.32
CA LEU A 497 17.42 -9.12 25.51
C LEU A 497 18.74 -9.36 26.25
N MET A 498 19.81 -9.67 25.53
CA MET A 498 21.12 -9.90 26.15
C MET A 498 21.64 -8.63 26.83
N VAL A 499 21.54 -7.48 26.15
CA VAL A 499 22.02 -6.20 26.67
C VAL A 499 21.18 -5.74 27.86
N SER A 500 19.86 -5.81 27.77
CA SER A 500 18.95 -5.42 28.85
C SER A 500 19.08 -6.35 30.05
N LEU A 501 19.23 -7.67 29.84
CA LEU A 501 19.44 -8.62 30.93
C LEU A 501 20.77 -8.37 31.66
N ARG A 502 21.86 -8.10 30.92
CA ARG A 502 23.13 -7.69 31.52
C ARG A 502 22.95 -6.45 32.40
N ASN A 503 22.24 -5.43 31.92
CA ASN A 503 21.99 -4.21 32.71
C ASN A 503 21.21 -4.49 34.00
N VAL A 504 20.21 -5.38 33.96
CA VAL A 504 19.45 -5.81 35.15
C VAL A 504 20.35 -6.57 36.12
N ILE A 505 21.17 -7.52 35.64
CA ILE A 505 22.09 -8.29 36.48
C ILE A 505 23.12 -7.39 37.16
N VAL A 506 23.73 -6.47 36.41
CA VAL A 506 24.71 -5.51 36.95
C VAL A 506 24.09 -4.63 38.03
N PHE A 507 22.81 -4.27 37.88
CA PHE A 507 22.09 -3.53 38.91
C PHE A 507 21.84 -4.37 40.17
N ILE A 508 21.38 -5.62 40.01
CA ILE A 508 21.16 -6.53 41.15
C ILE A 508 22.47 -6.75 41.93
N MET A 509 23.60 -6.95 41.24
CA MET A 509 24.91 -7.12 41.87
C MET A 509 25.47 -5.85 42.52
N LYS A 510 24.84 -4.68 42.32
CA LYS A 510 25.19 -3.45 43.06
C LYS A 510 24.36 -3.28 44.34
N ILE A 511 23.25 -4.01 44.46
CA ILE A 511 22.35 -3.97 45.62
C ILE A 511 22.66 -5.09 46.61
N VAL A 512 22.93 -6.29 46.09
CA VAL A 512 23.45 -7.44 46.85
C VAL A 512 24.93 -7.24 47.09
#